data_AF-A0AAE5GTD4-F1
#
_entry.id   AF-A0AAE5GTD4-F1
#
_cell.length_a   1.000
_cell.length_b   1.000
_cell.length_c   1.000
_cell.angle_alpha   90.00
_cell.angle_beta   90.00
_cell.angle_gamma   90.00
#
_symmetry.space_group_name_H-M   'P 1'
#
loop_
_entity.id
_entity.type
_entity.pdbx_description
1 polymer ?
#
loop_
_entity_poly.entity_id
_entity_poly.type
_entity_poly.pdbx_seq_one_letter_code
_entity_poly.pdbx_strand_id
1 'polypeptide(L)'
;MKRFILILNIALVGCASSPNFEQFNPSEPNFDLATDLELCDYVGAQLPESESATKELVARGALSNMDVEAIRKGGVVVGNSECAVRALWGKRYSSKQIESLNKHGDVQSQATYSCELNGIQHCPFTKISFVNGLIVSIESKK
;
A
#
# COMPACT_ATOMS: atom_id res chain seq x y z
N MET A 1 52.87 12.45 48.73
CA MET A 1 53.21 12.59 47.29
C MET A 1 52.93 11.27 46.58
N LYS A 2 51.93 11.23 45.68
CA LYS A 2 51.89 10.33 44.51
C LYS A 2 50.76 10.79 43.58
N ARG A 3 51.15 11.23 42.38
CA ARG A 3 50.31 11.65 41.26
C ARG A 3 49.93 10.42 40.43
N PHE A 4 48.67 10.26 40.02
CA PHE A 4 48.27 9.42 38.87
C PHE A 4 46.97 9.99 38.29
N ILE A 5 47.06 10.84 37.25
CA ILE A 5 46.85 10.57 35.81
C ILE A 5 45.36 10.51 35.42
N LEU A 6 44.95 11.57 34.71
CA LEU A 6 43.73 11.72 33.90
C LEU A 6 43.55 10.54 32.93
N ILE A 7 42.33 10.02 32.79
CA ILE A 7 41.91 9.36 31.55
C ILE A 7 40.63 10.03 31.04
N LEU A 8 40.88 10.87 30.04
CA LEU A 8 39.94 11.47 29.11
C LEU A 8 39.29 10.36 28.25
N ASN A 9 38.00 10.10 28.43
CA ASN A 9 37.22 9.29 27.49
C ASN A 9 36.24 10.21 26.77
N ILE A 10 36.71 10.78 25.66
CA ILE A 10 35.86 11.40 24.65
C ILE A 10 35.11 10.25 23.98
N ALA A 11 33.86 10.03 24.39
CA ALA A 11 32.94 9.20 23.64
C ALA A 11 32.68 9.89 22.31
N LEU A 12 33.33 9.43 21.24
CA LEU A 12 32.93 9.72 19.88
C LEU A 12 31.55 9.08 19.67
N VAL A 13 30.49 9.84 19.90
CA VAL A 13 29.20 9.61 19.26
C VAL A 13 29.39 9.84 17.77
N GLY A 14 29.79 8.78 17.06
CA GLY A 14 29.67 8.73 15.62
C GLY A 14 28.19 8.78 15.28
N CYS A 15 27.70 9.94 14.83
CA CYS A 15 26.47 10.00 14.05
C CYS A 15 26.69 9.14 12.82
N ALA A 16 26.18 7.90 12.84
CA ALA A 16 25.97 7.15 11.62
C ALA A 16 24.98 7.97 10.79
N SER A 17 25.49 8.68 9.78
CA SER A 17 24.64 9.26 8.74
C SER A 17 23.83 8.13 8.14
N SER A 18 22.51 8.18 8.29
CA SER A 18 21.61 7.20 7.66
C SER A 18 21.92 7.13 6.17
N PRO A 19 22.00 5.92 5.57
CA PRO A 19 22.14 5.81 4.12
C PRO A 19 20.93 6.50 3.47
N ASN A 20 21.17 7.39 2.52
CA ASN A 20 20.12 7.89 1.64
C ASN A 20 19.70 6.73 0.73
N PHE A 21 18.69 5.96 1.14
CA PHE A 21 18.04 5.00 0.27
C PHE A 21 17.20 5.77 -0.75
N GLU A 22 17.42 5.52 -2.04
CA GLU A 22 16.56 6.06 -3.10
C GLU A 22 15.12 5.59 -2.88
N GLN A 23 14.16 6.51 -2.99
CA GLN A 23 12.73 6.23 -2.81
C GLN A 23 12.04 6.29 -4.16
N PHE A 24 10.96 5.53 -4.31
CA PHE A 24 10.14 5.60 -5.52
C PHE A 24 9.59 7.01 -5.76
N ASN A 25 9.84 7.55 -6.96
CA ASN A 25 9.33 8.85 -7.40
C ASN A 25 8.33 8.63 -8.55
N PRO A 26 7.04 8.97 -8.39
CA PRO A 26 6.05 8.79 -9.45
C PRO A 26 6.28 9.71 -10.66
N SER A 27 7.05 10.80 -10.53
CA SER A 27 7.38 11.67 -11.67
C SER A 27 8.50 11.09 -12.56
N GLU A 28 9.31 10.18 -12.02
CA GLU A 28 10.43 9.51 -12.70
C GLU A 28 10.40 8.03 -12.29
N PRO A 29 9.45 7.24 -12.81
CA PRO A 29 9.14 5.95 -12.26
C PRO A 29 10.30 4.95 -12.45
N ASN A 30 10.85 4.49 -11.33
CA ASN A 30 11.70 3.30 -11.28
C ASN A 30 10.98 2.22 -10.47
N PHE A 31 10.45 1.21 -11.16
CA PHE A 31 9.63 0.19 -10.50
C PHE A 31 10.45 -0.71 -9.56
N ASP A 32 11.77 -0.84 -9.74
CA ASP A 32 12.63 -1.62 -8.85
C ASP A 32 12.70 -1.03 -7.44
N LEU A 33 12.45 0.28 -7.30
CA LEU A 33 12.41 0.99 -6.03
C LEU A 33 11.01 1.04 -5.39
N ALA A 34 9.98 0.63 -6.13
CA ALA A 34 8.59 0.73 -5.70
C ALA A 34 8.13 -0.53 -4.97
N THR A 35 7.43 -0.35 -3.85
CA THR A 35 6.61 -1.41 -3.27
C THR A 35 5.38 -1.67 -4.12
N ASP A 36 4.79 -2.87 -4.01
CA ASP A 36 3.54 -3.20 -4.72
C ASP A 36 2.46 -2.17 -4.43
N LEU A 37 2.32 -1.79 -3.16
CA LEU A 37 1.35 -0.80 -2.71
C LEU A 37 1.57 0.57 -3.38
N GLU A 38 2.81 1.02 -3.55
CA GLU A 38 3.09 2.28 -4.26
C GLU A 38 2.73 2.20 -5.74
N LEU A 39 3.01 1.07 -6.39
CA LEU A 39 2.60 0.83 -7.77
C LEU A 39 1.08 0.76 -7.93
N CYS A 40 0.35 0.17 -6.96
CA CYS A 40 -1.12 0.17 -6.99
C CYS A 40 -1.69 1.60 -6.97
N ASP A 41 -1.11 2.48 -6.15
CA ASP A 41 -1.51 3.89 -6.12
C ASP A 41 -1.15 4.61 -7.42
N TYR A 42 0.03 4.30 -7.97
CA TYR A 42 0.51 4.85 -9.24
C TYR A 42 -0.45 4.54 -10.38
N VAL A 43 -0.88 3.27 -10.49
CA VAL A 43 -1.89 2.83 -11.48
C VAL A 43 -3.19 3.61 -11.28
N GLY A 44 -3.66 3.75 -10.04
CA GLY A 44 -4.92 4.44 -9.75
C GLY A 44 -4.93 5.95 -9.93
N ALA A 45 -3.75 6.57 -9.90
CA ALA A 45 -3.59 7.99 -10.18
C ALA A 45 -3.68 8.34 -11.68
N GLN A 46 -3.88 7.35 -12.55
CA GLN A 46 -3.91 7.50 -14.02
C GLN A 46 -2.68 8.25 -14.56
N LEU A 47 -1.52 7.99 -13.96
CA LEU A 47 -0.26 8.58 -14.37
C LEU A 47 0.20 7.96 -15.71
N PRO A 48 1.13 8.62 -16.44
CA PRO A 48 1.78 8.02 -17.60
C PRO A 48 2.29 6.62 -17.27
N GLU A 49 2.36 5.71 -18.25
CA GLU A 49 2.91 4.34 -18.04
C GLU A 49 2.12 3.41 -17.10
N SER A 50 0.87 3.73 -16.75
CA SER A 50 0.02 2.86 -15.93
C SER A 50 -0.13 1.44 -16.50
N GLU A 51 -0.05 1.25 -17.82
CA GLU A 51 -0.02 -0.09 -18.44
C GLU A 51 1.25 -0.88 -18.07
N SER A 52 2.42 -0.24 -18.10
CA SER A 52 3.69 -0.87 -17.71
C SER A 52 3.69 -1.19 -16.21
N ALA A 53 3.20 -0.27 -15.37
CA ALA A 53 3.04 -0.53 -13.94
C ALA A 53 2.05 -1.66 -13.65
N THR A 54 0.96 -1.77 -14.43
CA THR A 54 0.01 -2.89 -14.32
C THR A 54 0.67 -4.21 -14.68
N LYS A 55 1.46 -4.26 -15.76
CA LYS A 55 2.23 -5.47 -16.15
C LYS A 55 3.22 -5.88 -15.06
N GLU A 56 3.91 -4.91 -14.47
CA GLU A 56 4.84 -5.15 -13.36
C GLU A 56 4.12 -5.74 -12.14
N LEU A 57 2.99 -5.17 -11.73
CA LEU A 57 2.18 -5.69 -10.63
C LEU A 57 1.66 -7.11 -10.89
N VAL A 58 1.34 -7.45 -12.14
CA VAL A 58 0.98 -8.82 -12.52
C VAL A 58 2.20 -9.76 -12.43
N ALA A 59 3.37 -9.31 -12.88
CA ALA A 59 4.61 -10.09 -12.80
C ALA A 59 5.01 -10.38 -11.34
N ARG A 60 4.75 -9.46 -10.42
CA ARG A 60 4.96 -9.62 -8.97
C ARG A 60 3.88 -10.47 -8.28
N GLY A 61 2.78 -10.78 -8.98
CA GLY A 61 1.62 -11.46 -8.39
C GLY A 61 0.77 -10.58 -7.46
N ALA A 62 1.01 -9.26 -7.44
CA ALA A 62 0.22 -8.29 -6.68
C ALA A 62 -1.14 -8.01 -7.34
N LEU A 63 -1.22 -8.16 -8.67
CA LEU A 63 -2.47 -8.17 -9.43
C LEU A 63 -2.68 -9.51 -10.14
N SER A 64 -3.88 -10.04 -10.04
CA SER A 64 -4.37 -11.13 -10.88
C SER A 64 -5.06 -10.60 -12.14
N ASN A 65 -5.30 -11.47 -13.13
CA ASN A 65 -6.13 -11.11 -14.30
C ASN A 65 -7.55 -10.65 -13.90
N MET A 66 -8.09 -11.20 -12.81
CA MET A 66 -9.38 -10.79 -12.25
C MET A 66 -9.32 -9.35 -11.71
N ASP A 67 -8.20 -8.96 -11.11
CA ASP A 67 -7.99 -7.59 -10.62
C ASP A 67 -7.87 -6.59 -11.77
N VAL A 68 -7.12 -6.93 -12.81
CA VAL A 68 -6.97 -6.07 -14.00
C VAL A 68 -8.34 -5.80 -14.64
N GLU A 69 -9.17 -6.84 -14.77
CA GLU A 69 -10.53 -6.70 -15.30
C GLU A 69 -11.46 -5.90 -14.38
N ALA A 70 -11.32 -6.06 -13.05
CA ALA A 70 -12.06 -5.28 -12.07
C ALA A 70 -11.72 -3.79 -12.16
N ILE A 71 -10.42 -3.46 -12.26
CA ILE A 71 -9.92 -2.09 -12.46
C ILE A 71 -10.50 -1.50 -13.75
N ARG A 72 -10.43 -2.25 -14.86
CA ARG A 72 -10.97 -1.82 -16.16
C ARG A 72 -12.47 -1.54 -16.12
N LYS A 73 -13.22 -2.29 -15.31
CA LYS A 73 -14.68 -2.16 -15.17
C LYS A 73 -15.10 -1.15 -14.10
N GLY A 74 -14.18 -0.59 -13.33
CA GLY A 74 -14.49 0.38 -12.29
C GLY A 74 -15.09 -0.21 -11.01
N GLY A 75 -14.91 -1.51 -10.75
CA GLY A 75 -15.54 -2.18 -9.61
C GLY A 75 -14.84 -3.46 -9.16
N VAL A 76 -14.75 -3.65 -7.85
CA VAL A 76 -14.17 -4.84 -7.19
C VAL A 76 -15.25 -5.76 -6.64
N VAL A 77 -14.91 -7.04 -6.51
CA VAL A 77 -15.72 -8.10 -5.90
C VAL A 77 -14.91 -8.89 -4.88
N VAL A 78 -15.57 -9.76 -4.12
CA VAL A 78 -14.91 -10.70 -3.21
C VAL A 78 -13.87 -11.53 -3.97
N GLY A 79 -12.68 -11.65 -3.40
CA GLY A 79 -11.52 -12.31 -4.01
C GLY A 79 -10.55 -11.36 -4.74
N ASN A 80 -10.95 -10.14 -5.07
CA ASN A 80 -10.00 -9.16 -5.61
C ASN A 80 -8.94 -8.77 -4.57
N SER A 81 -7.78 -8.33 -5.03
CA SER A 81 -6.69 -7.87 -4.16
C SER A 81 -6.93 -6.48 -3.59
N GLU A 82 -6.28 -6.17 -2.46
CA GLU A 82 -6.20 -4.81 -1.92
C GLU A 82 -5.57 -3.86 -2.95
N CYS A 83 -4.64 -4.35 -3.78
CA CYS A 83 -4.08 -3.57 -4.87
C CYS A 83 -5.15 -3.08 -5.85
N ALA A 84 -6.11 -3.94 -6.23
CA ALA A 84 -7.22 -3.56 -7.10
C ALA A 84 -8.09 -2.45 -6.49
N VAL A 85 -8.36 -2.54 -5.18
CA VAL A 85 -9.10 -1.50 -4.45
C VAL A 85 -8.34 -0.18 -4.48
N ARG A 86 -7.02 -0.21 -4.25
CA ARG A 86 -6.19 1.00 -4.23
C ARG A 86 -6.00 1.61 -5.62
N ALA A 87 -5.91 0.79 -6.66
CA ALA A 87 -5.90 1.25 -8.04
C ALA A 87 -7.24 1.90 -8.44
N LEU A 88 -8.37 1.46 -7.89
CA LEU A 88 -9.67 2.06 -8.20
C LEU A 88 -9.99 3.28 -7.33
N TRP A 89 -9.76 3.18 -6.02
CA TRP A 89 -10.27 4.14 -5.03
C TRP A 89 -9.17 5.01 -4.43
N GLY A 90 -7.90 4.66 -4.67
CA GLY A 90 -6.72 5.31 -4.10
C GLY A 90 -6.58 5.10 -2.59
N LYS A 91 -5.74 5.93 -1.96
CA LYS A 91 -5.60 6.00 -0.49
C LYS A 91 -6.76 6.74 0.21
N ARG A 92 -7.87 6.99 -0.48
CA ARG A 92 -9.00 7.81 0.02
C ARG A 92 -9.93 7.01 0.95
N TYR A 93 -9.36 6.38 1.97
CA TYR A 93 -10.12 5.77 3.06
C TYR A 93 -10.38 6.80 4.17
N SER A 94 -11.57 6.78 4.76
CA SER A 94 -11.88 7.54 5.97
C SER A 94 -11.27 6.91 7.23
N SER A 95 -11.10 5.58 7.22
CA SER A 95 -10.46 4.83 8.30
C SER A 95 -9.93 3.49 7.79
N LYS A 96 -8.78 3.05 8.31
CA LYS A 96 -8.26 1.68 8.12
C LYS A 96 -7.83 1.12 9.48
N GLN A 97 -8.32 -0.06 9.80
CA GLN A 97 -7.96 -0.86 10.97
C GLN A 97 -7.17 -2.07 10.49
N ILE A 98 -6.02 -2.32 11.10
CA ILE A 98 -5.21 -3.51 10.84
C ILE A 98 -5.30 -4.38 12.09
N GLU A 99 -5.95 -5.52 11.96
CA GLU A 99 -6.02 -6.54 13.01
C GLU A 99 -4.88 -7.54 12.75
N SER A 100 -3.92 -7.61 13.66
CA SER A 100 -2.61 -8.22 13.39
C SER A 100 -2.69 -9.65 12.85
N LEU A 101 -3.50 -10.52 13.46
CA LEU A 101 -3.75 -11.88 12.99
C LEU A 101 -5.16 -12.34 13.40
N ASN A 102 -5.90 -12.98 12.49
CA ASN A 102 -7.16 -13.66 12.81
C ASN A 102 -6.88 -14.98 13.57
N LYS A 103 -7.94 -15.71 13.95
CA LYS A 103 -7.82 -17.01 14.65
C LYS A 103 -7.06 -18.11 13.86
N HIS A 104 -6.82 -17.89 12.58
CA HIS A 104 -6.09 -18.79 11.68
C HIS A 104 -4.65 -18.33 11.42
N GLY A 105 -4.22 -17.19 11.98
CA GLY A 105 -2.89 -16.63 11.74
C GLY A 105 -2.80 -15.81 10.45
N ASP A 106 -3.92 -15.43 9.84
CA ASP A 106 -3.92 -14.57 8.65
C ASP A 106 -4.00 -13.10 9.03
N VAL A 107 -3.32 -12.24 8.28
CA VAL A 107 -3.41 -10.79 8.47
C VAL A 107 -4.81 -10.33 8.07
N GLN A 108 -5.52 -9.71 9.00
CA GLN A 108 -6.85 -9.18 8.77
C GLN A 108 -6.80 -7.65 8.77
N SER A 109 -7.49 -7.01 7.83
CA SER A 109 -7.66 -5.56 7.92
C SER A 109 -9.03 -5.15 7.43
N GLN A 110 -9.47 -3.97 7.83
CA GLN A 110 -10.72 -3.40 7.41
C GLN A 110 -10.50 -1.94 7.06
N ALA A 111 -10.96 -1.52 5.89
CA ALA A 111 -10.93 -0.12 5.46
C ALA A 111 -12.35 0.37 5.15
N THR A 112 -12.68 1.56 5.63
CA THR A 112 -13.90 2.27 5.23
C THR A 112 -13.52 3.37 4.27
N TYR A 113 -14.13 3.39 3.09
CA TYR A 113 -13.86 4.37 2.04
C TYR A 113 -14.93 5.45 2.00
N SER A 114 -14.50 6.71 1.93
CA SER A 114 -15.39 7.88 1.91
C SER A 114 -15.83 8.29 0.50
N CYS A 115 -15.38 7.58 -0.55
CA CYS A 115 -15.15 8.11 -1.90
C CYS A 115 -16.13 9.22 -2.34
N GLU A 116 -15.58 10.43 -2.50
CA GLU A 116 -16.20 11.57 -3.19
C GLU A 116 -16.11 11.45 -4.73
N LEU A 117 -15.87 10.24 -5.24
CA LEU A 117 -15.57 9.98 -6.65
C LEU A 117 -16.83 9.53 -7.40
N ASN A 118 -17.29 10.36 -8.34
CA ASN A 118 -18.39 10.02 -9.24
C ASN A 118 -18.03 8.82 -10.14
N GLY A 119 -18.95 7.87 -10.31
CA GLY A 119 -18.81 6.77 -11.28
C GLY A 119 -18.20 5.47 -10.73
N ILE A 120 -17.95 5.38 -9.43
CA ILE A 120 -17.42 4.17 -8.79
C ILE A 120 -18.55 3.36 -8.14
N GLN A 121 -18.65 2.08 -8.47
CA GLN A 121 -19.64 1.18 -7.86
C GLN A 121 -19.35 1.02 -6.36
N HIS A 122 -20.38 1.00 -5.51
CA HIS A 122 -20.25 0.85 -4.05
C HIS A 122 -19.50 2.01 -3.37
N CYS A 123 -19.80 3.27 -3.66
CA CYS A 123 -19.32 4.40 -2.84
C CYS A 123 -20.34 5.56 -2.79
N PRO A 124 -20.44 6.38 -1.71
CA PRO A 124 -19.60 6.46 -0.49
C PRO A 124 -19.93 5.46 0.64
N PHE A 125 -19.08 5.40 1.68
CA PHE A 125 -19.23 4.63 2.93
C PHE A 125 -19.17 3.10 2.80
N THR A 126 -18.41 2.60 1.83
CA THR A 126 -18.19 1.17 1.72
C THR A 126 -17.06 0.72 2.64
N LYS A 127 -17.37 -0.30 3.43
CA LYS A 127 -16.44 -1.02 4.29
C LYS A 127 -15.98 -2.28 3.56
N ILE A 128 -14.67 -2.42 3.41
CA ILE A 128 -14.04 -3.62 2.86
C ILE A 128 -13.22 -4.29 3.94
N SER A 129 -13.42 -5.60 4.09
CA SER A 129 -12.58 -6.46 4.93
C SER A 129 -11.63 -7.25 4.04
N PHE A 130 -10.38 -7.35 4.48
CA PHE A 130 -9.31 -8.07 3.82
C PHE A 130 -8.77 -9.18 4.71
N VAL A 131 -8.40 -10.31 4.10
CA VAL A 131 -7.59 -11.38 4.72
C VAL A 131 -6.44 -11.69 3.78
N ASN A 132 -5.20 -11.62 4.26
CA ASN A 132 -3.98 -11.77 3.46
C ASN A 132 -3.99 -10.93 2.16
N GLY A 133 -4.48 -9.69 2.26
CA GLY A 133 -4.53 -8.76 1.12
C GLY A 133 -5.63 -9.06 0.09
N LEU A 134 -6.56 -9.99 0.34
CA LEU A 134 -7.70 -10.29 -0.53
C LEU A 134 -9.01 -9.86 0.11
N ILE A 135 -9.94 -9.33 -0.70
CA ILE A 135 -11.28 -8.93 -0.25
C ILE A 135 -12.06 -10.18 0.18
N VAL A 136 -12.53 -10.17 1.43
CA VAL A 136 -13.43 -11.21 1.97
C VAL A 136 -14.85 -10.70 2.21
N SER A 137 -15.05 -9.38 2.33
CA SER A 137 -16.37 -8.77 2.50
C SER A 137 -16.38 -7.34 1.93
N ILE A 138 -17.51 -6.96 1.34
CA ILE A 138 -17.82 -5.60 0.89
C ILE A 138 -19.19 -5.23 1.45
N GLU A 139 -19.23 -4.21 2.31
CA GLU A 139 -20.44 -3.71 2.97
C GLU A 139 -20.67 -2.25 2.57
N SER A 140 -21.66 -2.00 1.71
CA SER A 140 -22.09 -0.64 1.34
C SER A 140 -23.34 -0.25 2.11
N LYS A 141 -23.41 0.98 2.62
CA LYS A 141 -24.70 1.54 3.04
C LYS A 141 -25.57 1.79 1.80
N LYS A 142 -26.75 1.18 1.77
CA LYS A 142 -27.82 1.52 0.82
C LYS A 142 -28.44 2.86 1.19
#